data_AF-A0A661TD52-F1
#
_entry.id   AF-A0A661TD52-F1
#
_cell.length_a   1.000
_cell.length_b   1.000
_cell.length_c   1.000
_cell.angle_alpha   90.00
_cell.angle_beta   90.00
_cell.angle_gamma   90.00
#
_symmetry.space_group_name_H-M   'P 1'
#
loop_
_entity.id
_entity.type
_entity.pdbx_description
1 polymer ?
#
loop_
_entity_poly.entity_id
_entity_poly.type
_entity_poly.pdbx_seq_one_letter_code
_entity_poly.pdbx_strand_id
1 'polypeptide(L)'
;PVYDAIMAYSGGKDSTYTLKLLKERYDLRILAFTFDNHFISPVAWDNIERVTDGLGIDHIRFRLPWPAAQRVFTLTAREDVFSKTTLLRASSICTACIGLVKSLVLKTALEMSIPLVAFGWSPGQAPIQSAIMKTNPALIRQTQGALKKAFPADVRNLLDRYFIPESVYETCGDRFPQNIHPLAFFDYDETHIKQELAHMGWVAPADTDTNSSNCLLNAFANQVHIERNGFHPYVWEIANMVRQGVMDRDEGMEKIYTEQNTDMVEYARKRLGL
;
A
#
# COMPACT_ATOMS: atom_id res chain seq x y z
N PRO A 1 9.67 -16.84 17.28
CA PRO A 1 8.44 -16.17 16.77
C PRO A 1 7.58 -17.18 16.00
N VAL A 2 6.25 -17.06 16.08
CA VAL A 2 5.31 -17.97 15.38
C VAL A 2 5.36 -17.76 13.86
N TYR A 3 5.55 -16.52 13.43
CA TYR A 3 5.71 -16.14 12.02
C TYR A 3 7.12 -15.64 11.73
N ASP A 4 7.60 -15.88 10.52
CA ASP A 4 8.88 -15.39 10.01
C ASP A 4 8.71 -14.00 9.39
N ALA A 5 7.57 -13.72 8.75
CA ALA A 5 7.25 -12.44 8.15
C ALA A 5 5.80 -12.02 8.36
N ILE A 6 5.56 -10.72 8.49
CA ILE A 6 4.25 -10.10 8.26
C ILE A 6 4.31 -9.42 6.89
N MET A 7 3.24 -9.57 6.10
CA MET A 7 3.20 -9.03 4.74
C MET A 7 1.99 -8.11 4.60
N ALA A 8 2.23 -6.86 4.18
CA ALA A 8 1.16 -5.93 3.86
C ALA A 8 0.47 -6.37 2.55
N TYR A 9 -0.68 -7.02 2.68
CA TYR A 9 -1.36 -7.72 1.60
C TYR A 9 -2.65 -7.00 1.21
N SER A 10 -2.77 -6.56 -0.04
CA SER A 10 -3.94 -5.79 -0.51
C SER A 10 -4.85 -6.56 -1.47
N GLY A 11 -4.50 -7.80 -1.83
CA GLY A 11 -5.21 -8.58 -2.85
C GLY A 11 -4.88 -8.17 -4.29
N GLY A 12 -4.12 -7.09 -4.48
CA GLY A 12 -3.68 -6.64 -5.80
C GLY A 12 -2.48 -7.44 -6.32
N LYS A 13 -2.26 -7.37 -7.63
CA LYS A 13 -1.26 -8.12 -8.40
C LYS A 13 0.10 -8.22 -7.70
N ASP A 14 0.72 -7.09 -7.41
CA ASP A 14 2.09 -7.06 -6.87
C ASP A 14 2.17 -7.64 -5.46
N SER A 15 1.15 -7.35 -4.64
CA SER A 15 1.06 -7.88 -3.27
C SER A 15 0.84 -9.39 -3.27
N THR A 16 -0.01 -9.91 -4.16
CA THR A 16 -0.29 -11.35 -4.32
C THR A 16 0.94 -12.09 -4.83
N TYR A 17 1.63 -11.54 -5.83
CA TYR A 17 2.84 -12.15 -6.37
C TYR A 17 3.97 -12.20 -5.33
N THR A 18 4.14 -11.12 -4.56
CA THR A 18 5.08 -11.08 -3.44
C THR A 18 4.73 -12.15 -2.39
N LEU A 19 3.45 -12.30 -2.05
CA LEU A 19 3.00 -13.30 -1.07
C LEU A 19 3.31 -14.73 -1.54
N LYS A 20 2.97 -15.04 -2.81
CA LYS A 20 3.30 -16.30 -3.48
C LYS A 20 4.80 -16.58 -3.44
N LEU A 21 5.62 -15.61 -3.83
CA LEU A 21 7.07 -15.74 -3.87
C LEU A 21 7.66 -16.02 -2.49
N LEU A 22 7.23 -15.29 -1.46
CA LEU A 22 7.71 -15.51 -0.09
C LEU A 22 7.30 -16.89 0.45
N LYS A 23 6.13 -17.41 0.04
CA LYS A 23 5.67 -18.74 0.46
C LYS A 23 6.32 -19.86 -0.35
N GLU A 24 6.24 -19.85 -1.66
CA GLU A 24 6.67 -21.00 -2.48
C GLU A 24 8.19 -21.10 -2.63
N ARG A 25 8.87 -19.96 -2.75
CA ARG A 25 10.32 -19.95 -2.99
C ARG A 25 11.15 -20.03 -1.71
N TYR A 26 10.61 -19.48 -0.62
CA TYR A 26 11.34 -19.34 0.64
C TYR A 26 10.70 -20.10 1.82
N ASP A 27 9.51 -20.68 1.62
CA ASP A 27 8.73 -21.40 2.63
C ASP A 27 8.60 -20.67 3.97
N LEU A 28 8.43 -19.34 3.91
CA LEU A 28 8.24 -18.54 5.12
C LEU A 28 6.87 -18.83 5.74
N ARG A 29 6.81 -18.82 7.07
CA ARG A 29 5.54 -18.74 7.82
C ARG A 29 5.10 -17.30 7.85
N ILE A 30 4.08 -16.97 7.06
CA ILE A 30 3.66 -15.59 6.81
C ILE A 30 2.37 -15.29 7.56
N LEU A 31 2.30 -14.10 8.13
CA LEU A 31 1.05 -13.46 8.54
C LEU A 31 0.68 -12.41 7.49
N ALA A 32 -0.34 -12.66 6.69
CA ALA A 32 -0.85 -11.67 5.75
C ALA A 32 -1.69 -10.63 6.50
N PHE A 33 -1.45 -9.35 6.23
CA PHE A 33 -2.14 -8.24 6.89
C PHE A 33 -2.79 -7.33 5.85
N THR A 34 -4.12 -7.29 5.83
CA THR A 34 -4.89 -6.39 4.96
C THR A 34 -5.52 -5.27 5.77
N PHE A 35 -5.23 -4.03 5.38
CA PHE A 35 -5.90 -2.86 5.89
C PHE A 35 -7.17 -2.59 5.08
N ASP A 36 -8.32 -2.82 5.69
CA ASP A 36 -9.61 -2.49 5.09
C ASP A 36 -9.89 -0.99 5.26
N ASN A 37 -9.65 -0.26 4.18
CA ASN A 37 -9.92 1.17 4.04
C ASN A 37 -11.36 1.48 3.61
N HIS A 38 -12.26 0.48 3.51
CA HIS A 38 -13.62 0.51 2.95
C HIS A 38 -13.73 0.61 1.43
N PHE A 39 -12.62 0.73 0.71
CA PHE A 39 -12.58 0.90 -0.75
C PHE A 39 -11.78 -0.22 -1.43
N ILE A 40 -11.54 -1.35 -0.76
CA ILE A 40 -11.00 -2.54 -1.43
C ILE A 40 -12.11 -3.13 -2.32
N SER A 41 -11.76 -3.44 -3.57
CA SER A 41 -12.63 -4.08 -4.55
C SER A 41 -13.17 -5.41 -4.00
N PRO A 42 -14.46 -5.75 -4.20
CA PRO A 42 -14.98 -7.07 -3.87
C PRO A 42 -14.16 -8.21 -4.51
N VAL A 43 -13.70 -8.03 -5.76
CA VAL A 43 -12.85 -9.01 -6.45
C VAL A 43 -11.50 -9.15 -5.74
N ALA A 44 -10.94 -8.04 -5.22
CA ALA A 44 -9.72 -8.10 -4.44
C ALA A 44 -9.92 -8.82 -3.08
N TRP A 45 -11.09 -8.73 -2.46
CA TRP A 45 -11.43 -9.55 -1.29
C TRP A 45 -11.52 -11.04 -1.63
N ASP A 46 -12.20 -11.39 -2.71
CA ASP A 46 -12.28 -12.79 -3.18
C ASP A 46 -10.88 -13.34 -3.49
N ASN A 47 -10.01 -12.52 -4.07
CA ASN A 47 -8.60 -12.86 -4.30
C ASN A 47 -7.83 -13.07 -3.00
N ILE A 48 -8.05 -12.21 -1.99
CA ILE A 48 -7.39 -12.35 -0.69
C ILE A 48 -7.72 -13.72 -0.10
N GLU A 49 -9.01 -14.05 0.00
CA GLU A 49 -9.48 -15.31 0.58
C GLU A 49 -8.92 -16.52 -0.18
N ARG A 50 -9.08 -16.52 -1.51
CA ARG A 50 -8.62 -17.62 -2.36
C ARG A 50 -7.11 -17.86 -2.27
N VAL A 51 -6.32 -16.79 -2.28
CA VAL A 51 -4.87 -16.88 -2.27
C VAL A 51 -4.37 -17.31 -0.89
N THR A 52 -4.92 -16.75 0.19
CA THR A 52 -4.51 -17.14 1.55
C THR A 52 -4.85 -18.59 1.84
N ASP A 53 -6.04 -19.05 1.44
CA ASP A 53 -6.45 -20.45 1.60
C ASP A 53 -5.61 -21.38 0.73
N GLY A 54 -5.39 -21.03 -0.54
CA GLY A 54 -4.60 -21.82 -1.48
C GLY A 54 -3.13 -21.96 -1.08
N LEU A 55 -2.55 -20.93 -0.45
CA LEU A 55 -1.16 -20.93 0.03
C LEU A 55 -1.01 -21.41 1.49
N GLY A 56 -2.11 -21.61 2.21
CA GLY A 56 -2.11 -21.96 3.63
C GLY A 56 -1.48 -20.88 4.51
N ILE A 57 -1.88 -19.61 4.31
CA ILE A 57 -1.33 -18.44 4.99
C ILE A 57 -2.37 -17.83 5.91
N ASP A 58 -2.00 -17.57 7.17
CA ASP A 58 -2.87 -16.88 8.12
C ASP A 58 -3.11 -15.42 7.70
N HIS A 59 -4.33 -14.94 7.88
CA HIS A 59 -4.75 -13.61 7.44
C HIS A 59 -5.38 -12.78 8.56
N ILE A 60 -4.93 -11.53 8.68
CA ILE A 60 -5.57 -10.49 9.51
C ILE A 60 -6.16 -9.43 8.60
N ARG A 61 -7.47 -9.21 8.75
CA ARG A 61 -8.16 -8.02 8.27
C ARG A 61 -8.25 -6.98 9.37
N PHE A 62 -7.53 -5.87 9.22
CA PHE A 62 -7.64 -4.72 10.11
C PHE A 62 -8.53 -3.65 9.47
N ARG A 63 -9.74 -3.47 10.00
CA ARG A 63 -10.73 -2.53 9.47
C ARG A 63 -10.75 -1.22 10.25
N LEU A 64 -10.53 -0.11 9.55
CA LEU A 64 -10.70 1.21 10.15
C LEU A 64 -12.21 1.48 10.36
N PRO A 65 -12.67 2.03 11.50
CA PRO A 65 -14.07 2.43 11.63
C PRO A 65 -14.47 3.45 10.55
N TRP A 66 -15.67 3.31 9.97
CA TRP A 66 -16.10 4.17 8.85
C TRP A 66 -16.01 5.67 9.16
N PRO A 67 -16.48 6.18 10.32
CA PRO A 67 -16.35 7.62 10.63
C PRO A 67 -14.90 8.12 10.59
N ALA A 68 -13.95 7.27 11.00
CA ALA A 68 -12.53 7.59 10.93
C ALA A 68 -12.01 7.61 9.49
N ALA A 69 -12.33 6.57 8.72
CA ALA A 69 -11.93 6.47 7.31
C ALA A 69 -12.48 7.65 6.50
N GLN A 70 -13.78 7.92 6.63
CA GLN A 70 -14.45 9.03 5.95
C GLN A 70 -13.81 10.36 6.31
N ARG A 71 -13.58 10.64 7.61
CA ARG A 71 -12.96 11.90 8.04
C ARG A 71 -11.58 12.11 7.43
N VAL A 72 -10.73 11.08 7.42
CA VAL A 72 -9.39 11.14 6.82
C VAL A 72 -9.48 11.38 5.32
N PHE A 73 -10.25 10.58 4.60
CA PHE A 73 -10.28 10.63 3.14
C PHE A 73 -10.98 11.87 2.61
N THR A 74 -12.06 12.33 3.23
CA THR A 74 -12.71 13.62 2.92
C THR A 74 -11.76 14.79 3.14
N LEU A 75 -10.99 14.80 4.23
CA LEU A 75 -9.98 15.83 4.49
C LEU A 75 -8.90 15.82 3.40
N THR A 76 -8.28 14.67 3.13
CA THR A 76 -7.19 14.57 2.14
C THR A 76 -7.65 14.73 0.70
N ALA A 77 -8.95 14.58 0.43
CA ALA A 77 -9.53 14.91 -0.86
C ALA A 77 -9.66 16.44 -1.04
N ARG A 78 -9.99 17.17 0.03
CA ARG A 78 -10.16 18.63 0.00
C ARG A 78 -8.84 19.39 0.16
N GLU A 79 -7.89 18.83 0.89
CA GLU A 79 -6.67 19.51 1.33
C GLU A 79 -5.39 18.69 1.12
N ASP A 80 -4.29 19.39 0.84
CA ASP A 80 -2.95 18.81 0.68
C ASP A 80 -2.24 19.05 1.99
N VAL A 81 -2.49 18.14 2.93
CA VAL A 81 -1.98 18.20 4.29
C VAL A 81 -0.51 17.78 4.39
N PHE A 82 0.04 17.20 3.32
CA PHE A 82 1.41 16.69 3.25
C PHE A 82 2.35 17.65 2.50
N SER A 83 3.66 17.47 2.73
CA SER A 83 4.67 18.27 2.05
C SER A 83 4.65 18.05 0.54
N LYS A 84 5.03 19.07 -0.24
CA LYS A 84 5.17 18.94 -1.70
C LYS A 84 6.03 17.75 -2.11
N THR A 85 7.14 17.51 -1.40
CA THR A 85 8.03 16.36 -1.66
C THR A 85 7.34 15.01 -1.48
N THR A 86 6.43 14.90 -0.51
CA THR A 86 5.62 13.70 -0.33
C THR A 86 4.64 13.51 -1.48
N LEU A 87 4.01 14.61 -1.93
CA LEU A 87 3.02 14.60 -3.00
C LEU A 87 3.61 14.32 -4.39
N LEU A 88 4.92 14.45 -4.57
CA LEU A 88 5.61 14.02 -5.81
C LEU A 88 5.57 12.50 -6.02
N ARG A 89 5.20 11.71 -4.99
CA ARG A 89 5.24 10.24 -5.02
C ARG A 89 3.88 9.57 -4.94
N ALA A 90 2.86 10.29 -4.48
CA ALA A 90 1.51 9.77 -4.32
C ALA A 90 0.52 10.92 -4.06
N SER A 91 -0.76 10.67 -4.32
CA SER A 91 -1.83 11.58 -3.92
C SER A 91 -1.90 11.76 -2.39
N SER A 92 -2.53 12.84 -1.94
CA SER A 92 -2.76 13.09 -0.50
C SER A 92 -3.55 11.93 0.14
N ILE A 93 -4.59 11.44 -0.55
CA ILE A 93 -5.41 10.31 -0.12
C ILE A 93 -4.57 9.03 0.03
N CYS A 94 -3.80 8.67 -1.00
CA CYS A 94 -2.98 7.45 -0.98
C CYS A 94 -1.85 7.55 0.06
N THR A 95 -1.27 8.74 0.25
CA THR A 95 -0.26 9.01 1.27
C THR A 95 -0.79 8.76 2.69
N ALA A 96 -2.00 9.24 2.99
CA ALA A 96 -2.65 8.98 4.28
C ALA A 96 -2.92 7.48 4.49
N CYS A 97 -3.46 6.81 3.48
CA CYS A 97 -3.77 5.39 3.54
C CYS A 97 -2.51 4.55 3.79
N ILE A 98 -1.47 4.71 2.96
CA ILE A 98 -0.24 3.91 3.08
C ILE A 98 0.52 4.22 4.38
N GLY A 99 0.40 5.45 4.92
CA GLY A 99 0.95 5.81 6.22
C GLY A 99 0.34 4.98 7.36
N LEU A 100 -0.98 4.75 7.33
CA LEU A 100 -1.67 3.89 8.29
C LEU A 100 -1.28 2.42 8.11
N VAL A 101 -1.24 1.93 6.87
CA VAL A 101 -0.80 0.55 6.57
C VAL A 101 0.59 0.29 7.13
N LYS A 102 1.57 1.15 6.82
CA LYS A 102 2.95 1.02 7.31
C LYS A 102 3.02 1.00 8.83
N SER A 103 2.26 1.88 9.49
CA SER A 103 2.24 1.98 10.96
C SER A 103 1.65 0.73 11.60
N LEU A 104 0.52 0.25 11.09
CA LEU A 104 -0.19 -0.92 11.62
C LEU A 104 0.59 -2.22 11.41
N VAL A 105 1.16 -2.43 10.22
CA VAL A 105 1.97 -3.61 9.93
C VAL A 105 3.20 -3.66 10.83
N LEU A 106 3.90 -2.53 10.97
CA LEU A 106 5.08 -2.46 11.84
C LEU A 106 4.71 -2.62 13.32
N LYS A 107 3.63 -1.99 13.78
CA LYS A 107 3.09 -2.16 15.13
C LYS A 107 2.79 -3.63 15.42
N THR A 108 2.08 -4.31 14.50
CA THR A 108 1.73 -5.72 14.63
C THR A 108 2.97 -6.61 14.66
N ALA A 109 3.96 -6.34 13.78
CA ALA A 109 5.24 -7.05 13.82
C ALA A 109 5.95 -6.92 15.16
N LEU A 110 5.98 -5.72 15.74
CA LEU A 110 6.63 -5.47 17.03
C LEU A 110 5.89 -6.20 18.16
N GLU A 111 4.57 -6.10 18.21
CA GLU A 111 3.73 -6.74 19.23
C GLU A 111 3.82 -8.28 19.17
N MET A 112 3.89 -8.85 17.97
CA MET A 112 4.00 -10.29 17.75
C MET A 112 5.46 -10.78 17.64
N SER A 113 6.44 -9.90 17.81
CA SER A 113 7.88 -10.18 17.65
C SER A 113 8.25 -10.84 16.31
N ILE A 114 7.60 -10.43 15.22
CA ILE A 114 7.84 -10.93 13.86
C ILE A 114 9.07 -10.20 13.29
N PRO A 115 10.10 -10.93 12.81
CA PRO A 115 11.38 -10.32 12.46
C PRO A 115 11.41 -9.65 11.08
N LEU A 116 10.50 -10.00 10.18
CA LEU A 116 10.44 -9.44 8.82
C LEU A 116 9.11 -8.72 8.56
N VAL A 117 9.17 -7.56 7.92
CA VAL A 117 8.03 -6.82 7.39
C VAL A 117 8.18 -6.73 5.88
N ALA A 118 7.24 -7.31 5.15
CA ALA A 118 7.26 -7.37 3.69
C ALA A 118 6.21 -6.46 3.05
N PHE A 119 6.56 -5.90 1.90
CA PHE A 119 5.64 -5.15 1.05
C PHE A 119 5.90 -5.46 -0.43
N GLY A 120 4.83 -5.59 -1.22
CA GLY A 120 4.91 -5.79 -2.67
C GLY A 120 4.94 -4.48 -3.46
N TRP A 121 5.96 -3.66 -3.25
CA TRP A 121 6.17 -2.44 -4.04
C TRP A 121 6.72 -2.80 -5.41
N SER A 122 6.21 -2.18 -6.48
CA SER A 122 6.76 -2.36 -7.83
C SER A 122 8.21 -1.83 -7.92
N PRO A 123 9.02 -2.26 -8.91
CA PRO A 123 10.39 -1.78 -9.08
C PRO A 123 10.54 -0.25 -9.17
N GLY A 124 9.49 0.44 -9.62
CA GLY A 124 9.44 1.90 -9.72
C GLY A 124 9.28 2.63 -8.38
N GLN A 125 8.84 1.92 -7.34
CA GLN A 125 8.45 2.52 -6.07
C GLN A 125 9.52 2.44 -4.98
N ALA A 126 10.36 1.42 -5.01
CA ALA A 126 11.43 1.20 -4.05
C ALA A 126 12.77 1.00 -4.76
N PRO A 127 13.81 1.82 -4.47
CA PRO A 127 15.14 1.60 -5.05
C PRO A 127 15.74 0.30 -4.54
N ILE A 128 16.60 -0.35 -5.35
CA ILE A 128 17.25 -1.63 -5.01
C ILE A 128 18.04 -1.57 -3.69
N GLN A 129 18.62 -0.42 -3.36
CA GLN A 129 19.34 -0.21 -2.08
C GLN A 129 18.43 -0.33 -0.85
N SER A 130 17.11 -0.24 -1.04
CA SER A 130 16.10 -0.42 0.00
C SER A 130 15.41 -1.79 -0.04
N ALA A 131 15.84 -2.70 -0.94
CA ALA A 131 15.29 -4.05 -1.08
C ALA A 131 15.24 -4.83 0.24
N ILE A 132 16.30 -4.73 1.05
CA ILE A 132 16.39 -5.30 2.40
C ILE A 132 17.04 -4.25 3.29
N MET A 133 16.32 -3.76 4.30
CA MET A 133 16.79 -2.69 5.17
C MET A 133 16.39 -2.95 6.62
N LYS A 134 17.34 -2.86 7.54
CA LYS A 134 17.03 -2.83 8.98
C LYS A 134 16.22 -1.58 9.29
N THR A 135 15.04 -1.75 9.88
CA THR A 135 14.22 -0.61 10.29
C THR A 135 14.95 0.22 11.35
N ASN A 136 15.12 1.51 11.10
CA ASN A 136 15.69 2.44 12.06
C ASN A 136 14.57 3.03 12.95
N PRO A 137 14.54 2.73 14.27
CA PRO A 137 13.46 3.17 15.16
C PRO A 137 13.32 4.69 15.22
N ALA A 138 14.44 5.43 15.24
CA ALA A 138 14.44 6.88 15.30
C ALA A 138 13.83 7.51 14.04
N LEU A 139 14.16 6.98 12.86
CA LEU A 139 13.59 7.44 11.59
C LEU A 139 12.10 7.13 11.49
N ILE A 140 11.66 5.95 11.95
CA ILE A 140 10.22 5.63 12.02
C ILE A 140 9.50 6.59 12.96
N ARG A 141 10.05 6.84 14.16
CA ARG A 141 9.47 7.78 15.13
C ARG A 141 9.34 9.19 14.54
N GLN A 142 10.36 9.66 13.82
CA GLN A 142 10.32 10.95 13.13
C GLN A 142 9.27 10.98 12.01
N THR A 143 9.23 9.96 11.16
CA THR A 143 8.29 9.86 10.03
C THR A 143 6.84 9.79 10.52
N GLN A 144 6.59 8.99 11.56
CA GLN A 144 5.30 8.93 12.23
C GLN A 144 4.91 10.29 12.82
N GLY A 145 5.86 10.98 13.47
CA GLY A 145 5.63 12.33 13.99
C GLY A 145 5.25 13.34 12.89
N ALA A 146 5.91 13.29 11.73
CA ALA A 146 5.58 14.14 10.59
C ALA A 146 4.18 13.81 10.02
N LEU A 147 3.86 12.52 9.85
CA LEU A 147 2.55 12.06 9.39
C LEU A 147 1.44 12.53 10.35
N LYS A 148 1.63 12.38 11.66
CA LYS A 148 0.67 12.85 12.68
C LYS A 148 0.48 14.36 12.65
N LYS A 149 1.56 15.12 12.46
CA LYS A 149 1.53 16.60 12.43
C LYS A 149 0.87 17.17 11.18
N ALA A 150 0.83 16.42 10.07
CA ALA A 150 0.10 16.79 8.87
C ALA A 150 -1.41 16.91 9.13
N PHE A 151 -1.95 16.09 10.03
CA PHE A 151 -3.38 16.11 10.33
C PHE A 151 -3.76 17.16 11.39
N PRO A 152 -4.93 17.81 11.24
CA PRO A 152 -5.57 18.60 12.29
C PRO A 152 -5.75 17.79 13.58
N ALA A 153 -5.84 18.48 14.72
CA ALA A 153 -5.83 17.85 16.04
C ALA A 153 -6.96 16.83 16.25
N ASP A 154 -8.16 17.11 15.75
CA ASP A 154 -9.32 16.22 15.84
C ASP A 154 -9.09 14.91 15.05
N VAL A 155 -8.54 15.01 13.84
CA VAL A 155 -8.22 13.84 13.00
C VAL A 155 -7.05 13.05 13.59
N ARG A 156 -6.01 13.76 14.05
CA ARG A 156 -4.85 13.14 14.70
C ARG A 156 -5.24 12.31 15.92
N ASN A 157 -6.06 12.86 16.81
CA ASN A 157 -6.52 12.16 18.01
C ASN A 157 -7.30 10.88 17.68
N LEU A 158 -8.08 10.91 16.59
CA LEU A 158 -8.81 9.76 16.09
C LEU A 158 -7.86 8.67 15.53
N LEU A 159 -6.72 9.07 14.96
CA LEU A 159 -5.73 8.16 14.39
C LEU A 159 -4.67 7.66 15.37
N ASP A 160 -4.49 8.30 16.53
CA ASP A 160 -3.41 8.03 17.48
C ASP A 160 -3.27 6.54 17.86
N ARG A 161 -4.37 5.81 17.95
CA ARG A 161 -4.41 4.39 18.30
C ARG A 161 -3.80 3.45 17.24
N TYR A 162 -3.69 3.89 15.98
CA TYR A 162 -3.15 3.09 14.87
C TYR A 162 -1.64 3.29 14.68
N PHE A 163 -1.05 4.22 15.43
CA PHE A 163 0.37 4.49 15.44
C PHE A 163 1.09 3.68 16.53
N ILE A 164 2.41 3.55 16.38
CA ILE A 164 3.27 2.88 17.35
C ILE A 164 3.35 3.76 18.62
N PRO A 165 2.97 3.23 19.80
CA PRO A 165 3.06 3.97 21.06
C PRO A 165 4.50 4.35 21.41
N GLU A 166 4.70 5.46 22.12
CA GLU A 166 6.03 5.94 22.50
C GLU A 166 6.79 4.91 23.36
N SER A 167 6.09 4.24 24.27
CA SER A 167 6.65 3.18 25.11
C SER A 167 7.24 2.02 24.31
N VAL A 168 6.77 1.76 23.08
CA VAL A 168 7.33 0.72 22.22
C VAL A 168 8.70 1.12 21.70
N TYR A 169 8.95 2.40 21.37
CA TYR A 169 10.28 2.85 20.96
C TYR A 169 11.30 2.75 22.10
N GLU A 170 10.86 3.01 23.33
CA GLU A 170 11.70 2.91 24.54
C GLU A 170 12.01 1.45 24.91
N THR A 171 11.07 0.53 24.72
CA THR A 171 11.19 -0.87 25.16
C THR A 171 11.69 -1.83 24.08
N CYS A 172 11.51 -1.52 22.79
CA CYS A 172 11.92 -2.41 21.71
C CYS A 172 13.40 -2.28 21.31
N GLY A 173 14.05 -1.13 21.53
CA GLY A 173 15.46 -0.94 21.15
C GLY A 173 15.74 -1.41 19.72
N ASP A 174 16.72 -2.30 19.55
CA ASP A 174 17.12 -2.86 18.24
C ASP A 174 16.24 -4.01 17.72
N ARG A 175 15.14 -4.35 18.40
CA ARG A 175 14.23 -5.45 18.03
C ARG A 175 13.30 -5.11 16.85
N PHE A 176 13.43 -3.93 16.25
CA PHE A 176 12.64 -3.58 15.09
C PHE A 176 12.92 -4.53 13.90
N PRO A 177 11.89 -4.93 13.13
CA PRO A 177 12.04 -5.89 12.06
C PRO A 177 12.90 -5.37 10.89
N GLN A 178 13.33 -6.26 10.01
CA GLN A 178 13.86 -5.87 8.70
C GLN A 178 12.71 -5.64 7.73
N ASN A 179 12.77 -4.55 6.96
CA ASN A 179 11.88 -4.35 5.83
C ASN A 179 12.43 -5.08 4.62
N ILE A 180 11.56 -5.79 3.91
CA ILE A 180 11.88 -6.46 2.65
C ILE A 180 10.91 -6.04 1.55
N HIS A 181 11.45 -5.77 0.37
CA HIS A 181 10.73 -5.39 -0.84
C HIS A 181 11.14 -6.32 -1.98
N PRO A 182 10.58 -7.55 -2.04
CA PRO A 182 11.03 -8.59 -2.97
C PRO A 182 11.10 -8.12 -4.43
N LEU A 183 10.07 -7.43 -4.92
CA LEU A 183 10.02 -7.03 -6.32
C LEU A 183 11.03 -5.96 -6.71
N ALA A 184 11.78 -5.38 -5.76
CA ALA A 184 12.90 -4.48 -6.07
C ALA A 184 14.14 -5.22 -6.60
N PHE A 185 14.19 -6.56 -6.48
CA PHE A 185 15.34 -7.38 -6.90
C PHE A 185 14.95 -8.69 -7.62
N PHE A 186 13.66 -8.93 -7.83
CA PHE A 186 13.18 -10.01 -8.70
C PHE A 186 12.82 -9.47 -10.07
N ASP A 187 12.95 -10.33 -11.08
CA ASP A 187 12.47 -10.03 -12.42
C ASP A 187 10.96 -9.70 -12.35
N TYR A 188 10.59 -8.58 -12.97
CA TYR A 188 9.24 -8.07 -12.94
C TYR A 188 8.73 -7.98 -14.37
N ASP A 189 7.74 -8.81 -14.68
CA ASP A 189 6.98 -8.79 -15.92
C ASP A 189 5.49 -8.87 -15.53
N GLU A 190 4.76 -7.80 -15.81
CA GLU A 190 3.34 -7.70 -15.42
C GLU A 190 2.47 -8.77 -16.09
N THR A 191 2.76 -9.13 -17.33
CA THR A 191 2.01 -10.13 -18.10
C THR A 191 2.26 -11.52 -17.52
N HIS A 192 3.52 -11.86 -17.30
CA HIS A 192 3.91 -13.13 -16.70
C HIS A 192 3.35 -13.28 -15.28
N ILE A 193 3.44 -12.24 -14.46
CA ILE A 193 2.87 -12.23 -13.10
C ILE A 193 1.35 -12.50 -13.17
N LYS A 194 0.61 -11.83 -14.04
CA LYS A 194 -0.84 -12.06 -14.18
C LYS A 194 -1.16 -13.50 -14.58
N GLN A 195 -0.38 -14.08 -15.49
CA GLN A 195 -0.54 -15.47 -15.92
C GLN A 195 -0.28 -16.47 -14.77
N GLU A 196 0.80 -16.28 -14.00
CA GLU A 196 1.07 -17.12 -12.83
C GLU A 196 -0.06 -17.05 -11.80
N LEU A 197 -0.50 -15.83 -11.48
CA LEU A 197 -1.55 -15.61 -10.49
C LEU A 197 -2.90 -16.19 -10.95
N ALA A 198 -3.20 -16.14 -12.25
CA ALA A 198 -4.40 -16.74 -12.81
C ALA A 198 -4.47 -18.26 -12.58
N HIS A 199 -3.34 -18.97 -12.58
CA HIS A 199 -3.30 -20.41 -12.26
C HIS A 199 -3.68 -20.71 -10.80
N MET A 200 -3.55 -19.73 -9.90
CA MET A 200 -4.01 -19.82 -8.51
C MET A 200 -5.46 -19.32 -8.34
N GLY A 201 -6.14 -19.01 -9.45
CA GLY A 201 -7.48 -18.46 -9.46
C GLY A 201 -7.56 -16.98 -9.06
N TRP A 202 -6.44 -16.25 -9.02
CA TRP A 202 -6.48 -14.80 -8.86
C TRP A 202 -7.11 -14.16 -10.11
N VAL A 203 -8.00 -13.19 -9.91
CA VAL A 203 -8.73 -12.50 -10.97
C VAL A 203 -8.40 -11.01 -10.93
N ALA A 204 -8.02 -10.43 -12.06
CA ALA A 204 -7.81 -8.98 -12.15
C ALA A 204 -9.14 -8.24 -11.95
N PRO A 205 -9.25 -7.32 -10.96
CA PRO A 205 -10.44 -6.51 -10.82
C PRO A 205 -10.67 -5.61 -12.04
N ALA A 206 -11.90 -5.56 -12.53
CA ALA A 206 -12.31 -4.68 -13.64
C ALA A 206 -12.82 -3.31 -13.14
N ASP A 207 -12.97 -3.16 -11.82
CA ASP A 207 -13.53 -1.98 -11.14
C ASP A 207 -12.45 -1.07 -10.53
N THR A 208 -11.19 -1.24 -10.93
CA THR A 208 -10.06 -0.41 -10.49
C THR A 208 -9.40 0.31 -11.68
N ASP A 209 -8.74 1.45 -11.43
CA ASP A 209 -8.05 2.20 -12.48
C ASP A 209 -6.75 1.52 -12.97
N THR A 210 -6.13 2.11 -13.99
CA THR A 210 -4.91 1.60 -14.65
C THR A 210 -3.68 1.47 -13.73
N ASN A 211 -3.68 2.14 -12.58
CA ASN A 211 -2.58 2.15 -11.62
C ASN A 211 -2.92 1.44 -10.30
N SER A 212 -4.10 0.82 -10.19
CA SER A 212 -4.49 0.01 -9.04
C SER A 212 -5.08 -1.33 -9.49
N SER A 213 -4.79 -2.38 -8.74
CA SER A 213 -5.41 -3.71 -8.92
C SER A 213 -6.15 -4.16 -7.67
N ASN A 214 -6.55 -3.23 -6.80
CA ASN A 214 -7.28 -3.54 -5.56
C ASN A 214 -8.19 -2.43 -5.03
N CYS A 215 -7.96 -1.15 -5.34
CA CYS A 215 -8.56 -0.03 -4.62
C CYS A 215 -9.50 0.79 -5.51
N LEU A 216 -10.77 0.89 -5.09
CA LEU A 216 -11.83 1.67 -5.72
C LEU A 216 -11.71 3.18 -5.45
N LEU A 217 -10.83 3.61 -4.54
CA LEU A 217 -10.61 5.02 -4.21
C LEU A 217 -9.56 5.68 -5.11
N ASN A 218 -8.77 4.88 -5.83
CA ASN A 218 -7.55 5.38 -6.46
C ASN A 218 -7.83 6.28 -7.68
N ALA A 219 -8.82 5.96 -8.51
CA ALA A 219 -9.27 6.83 -9.61
C ALA A 219 -9.65 8.25 -9.12
N PHE A 220 -10.45 8.34 -8.05
CA PHE A 220 -10.82 9.62 -7.44
C PHE A 220 -9.60 10.33 -6.84
N ALA A 221 -8.71 9.60 -6.19
CA ALA A 221 -7.48 10.15 -5.63
C ALA A 221 -6.54 10.72 -6.71
N ASN A 222 -6.45 10.07 -7.86
CA ASN A 222 -5.69 10.53 -9.02
C ASN A 222 -6.30 11.81 -9.58
N GLN A 223 -7.61 11.85 -9.81
CA GLN A 223 -8.29 13.05 -10.31
C GLN A 223 -8.04 14.25 -9.39
N VAL A 224 -8.31 14.11 -8.09
CA VAL A 224 -8.10 15.17 -7.10
C VAL A 224 -6.65 15.65 -7.12
N HIS A 225 -5.69 14.73 -7.25
CA HIS A 225 -4.28 15.09 -7.30
C HIS A 225 -3.93 15.88 -8.57
N ILE A 226 -4.38 15.42 -9.74
CA ILE A 226 -4.15 16.08 -11.04
C ILE A 226 -4.73 17.49 -11.04
N GLU A 227 -5.98 17.66 -10.61
CA GLU A 227 -6.65 18.96 -10.57
C GLU A 227 -5.92 19.98 -9.69
N ARG A 228 -5.29 19.50 -8.61
CA ARG A 228 -4.66 20.37 -7.60
C ARG A 228 -3.18 20.59 -7.83
N ASN A 229 -2.47 19.62 -8.39
CA ASN A 229 -1.01 19.62 -8.52
C ASN A 229 -0.53 19.68 -9.98
N GLY A 230 -1.41 19.45 -10.95
CA GLY A 230 -1.10 19.59 -12.38
C GLY A 230 -0.33 18.42 -13.01
N PHE A 231 -0.20 17.28 -12.32
CA PHE A 231 0.44 16.07 -12.84
C PHE A 231 -0.17 14.80 -12.23
N HIS A 232 0.05 13.65 -12.87
CA HIS A 232 -0.42 12.35 -12.40
C HIS A 232 0.44 11.83 -11.24
N PRO A 233 -0.12 11.34 -10.11
CA PRO A 233 0.68 10.99 -8.92
C PRO A 233 1.66 9.84 -9.15
N TYR A 234 1.40 8.99 -10.15
CA TYR A 234 2.27 7.87 -10.54
C TYR A 234 3.36 8.22 -11.55
N VAL A 235 3.46 9.48 -12.01
CA VAL A 235 4.40 9.86 -13.08
C VAL A 235 5.85 9.49 -12.73
N TRP A 236 6.26 9.63 -11.47
CA TRP A 236 7.62 9.28 -11.05
C TRP A 236 7.87 7.78 -11.14
N GLU A 237 6.97 6.97 -10.57
CA GLU A 237 7.04 5.51 -10.58
C GLU A 237 7.10 4.98 -12.00
N ILE A 238 6.15 5.38 -12.84
CA ILE A 238 6.06 4.92 -14.23
C ILE A 238 7.27 5.37 -15.04
N ALA A 239 7.72 6.61 -14.90
CA ALA A 239 8.93 7.07 -15.57
C ALA A 239 10.18 6.29 -15.13
N ASN A 240 10.22 5.80 -13.89
CA ASN A 240 11.31 4.96 -13.42
C ASN A 240 11.26 3.56 -14.02
N MET A 241 10.07 2.95 -14.11
CA MET A 241 9.88 1.65 -14.77
C MET A 241 10.29 1.69 -16.25
N VAL A 242 9.94 2.77 -16.95
CA VAL A 242 10.38 2.99 -18.36
C VAL A 242 11.90 3.09 -18.46
N ARG A 243 12.56 3.86 -17.58
CA ARG A 243 14.04 3.98 -17.59
C ARG A 243 14.75 2.67 -17.24
N GLN A 244 14.10 1.78 -16.49
CA GLN A 244 14.63 0.47 -16.12
C GLN A 244 14.36 -0.60 -17.19
N GLY A 245 13.61 -0.28 -18.25
CA GLY A 245 13.24 -1.23 -19.30
C GLY A 245 12.17 -2.25 -18.87
N VAL A 246 11.46 -1.99 -17.77
CA VAL A 246 10.39 -2.85 -17.24
C VAL A 246 9.06 -2.63 -17.98
N MET A 247 8.91 -1.46 -18.60
CA MET A 247 7.69 -1.02 -19.27
C MET A 247 8.06 -0.19 -20.49
N ASP A 248 7.32 -0.37 -21.60
CA ASP A 248 7.49 0.46 -22.78
C ASP A 248 7.01 1.89 -22.53
N ARG A 249 7.64 2.86 -23.21
CA ARG A 249 7.30 4.28 -23.04
C ARG A 249 5.82 4.54 -23.34
N ASP A 250 5.29 3.96 -24.41
CA ASP A 250 3.92 4.21 -24.85
C ASP A 250 2.90 3.61 -23.86
N GLU A 251 3.17 2.42 -23.32
CA GLU A 251 2.39 1.84 -22.23
C GLU A 251 2.41 2.75 -20.99
N GLY A 252 3.58 3.28 -20.63
CA GLY A 252 3.71 4.20 -19.50
C GLY A 252 2.92 5.50 -19.71
N MET A 253 2.91 6.04 -20.93
CA MET A 253 2.11 7.22 -21.29
C MET A 253 0.61 6.92 -21.19
N GLU A 254 0.16 5.77 -21.69
CA GLU A 254 -1.24 5.34 -21.57
C GLU A 254 -1.66 5.24 -20.11
N LYS A 255 -0.84 4.63 -19.23
CA LYS A 255 -1.17 4.49 -17.81
C LYS A 255 -1.37 5.82 -17.08
N ILE A 256 -0.63 6.88 -17.43
CA ILE A 256 -0.67 8.17 -16.71
C ILE A 256 -1.53 9.25 -17.37
N TYR A 257 -1.82 9.14 -18.68
CA TYR A 257 -2.58 10.14 -19.43
C TYR A 257 -3.97 9.66 -19.87
N THR A 258 -4.33 8.39 -19.62
CA THR A 258 -5.72 7.94 -19.75
C THR A 258 -6.60 8.68 -18.74
N GLU A 259 -7.74 9.17 -19.22
CA GLU A 259 -8.72 9.84 -18.37
C GLU A 259 -9.23 8.88 -17.27
N GLN A 260 -9.44 9.42 -16.07
CA GLN A 260 -9.95 8.61 -14.97
C GLN A 260 -11.39 8.19 -15.27
N ASN A 261 -11.71 6.92 -15.03
CA ASN A 261 -13.06 6.41 -15.23
C ASN A 261 -14.06 7.19 -14.35
N THR A 262 -15.03 7.83 -15.00
CA THR A 262 -15.99 8.72 -14.32
C THR A 262 -16.87 7.96 -13.32
N ASP A 263 -17.27 6.73 -13.61
CA ASP A 263 -18.10 5.94 -12.68
C ASP A 263 -17.32 5.58 -11.40
N MET A 264 -16.03 5.22 -11.54
CA MET A 264 -15.16 4.94 -10.38
C MET A 264 -14.93 6.18 -9.52
N VAL A 265 -14.73 7.34 -10.17
CA VAL A 265 -14.63 8.63 -9.50
C VAL A 265 -15.90 8.96 -8.71
N GLU A 266 -17.06 8.90 -9.37
CA GLU A 266 -18.34 9.26 -8.76
C GLU A 266 -18.73 8.30 -7.63
N TYR A 267 -18.39 7.02 -7.77
CA TYR A 267 -18.55 6.04 -6.71
C TYR A 267 -17.83 6.47 -5.41
N ALA A 268 -16.54 6.78 -5.50
CA ALA A 268 -15.76 7.17 -4.34
C ALA A 268 -16.21 8.52 -3.78
N ARG A 269 -16.49 9.50 -4.66
CA ARG A 269 -16.98 10.83 -4.29
C ARG A 269 -18.30 10.75 -3.51
N LYS A 270 -19.29 10.06 -4.06
CA LYS A 270 -20.61 9.86 -3.42
C LYS A 270 -20.48 9.15 -2.08
N ARG A 271 -19.65 8.10 -2.00
CA ARG A 271 -19.44 7.35 -0.75
C ARG A 271 -18.78 8.20 0.33
N LEU A 272 -17.90 9.13 -0.05
CA LEU A 272 -17.28 10.08 0.89
C LEU A 272 -18.21 11.24 1.26
N GLY A 273 -19.34 11.43 0.57
CA GLY A 273 -20.25 12.56 0.76
C GLY A 273 -19.65 13.88 0.27
N LEU A 274 -18.91 13.83 -0.84
CA LEU A 274 -18.30 14.97 -1.51
C LEU A 274 -19.09 15.41 -2.74
#